data_AF-A0A0S8EU73-F1
#
_entry.id   AF-A0A0S8EU73-F1
#
_cell.length_a   1.000
_cell.length_b   1.000
_cell.length_c   1.000
_cell.angle_alpha   90.00
_cell.angle_beta   90.00
_cell.angle_gamma   90.00
#
_symmetry.space_group_name_H-M   'P 1'
#
loop_
_entity.id
_entity.type
_entity.pdbx_description
1 polymer ?
#
loop_
_entity_poly.entity_id
_entity_poly.type
_entity_poly.pdbx_seq_one_letter_code
_entity_poly.pdbx_strand_id
1 'polypeptide(L)'
;MKECYDSIRFSLSDLSGQMRFQSFDLVDMPDCEDVAASLREYLVRCPLAEVDVERIRSMECDDRCTCLGEVARVVREQQRLFGRTDPPRRT
;
A
#
# COMPACT_ATOMS: atom_id res chain seq x y z
N MET A 1 -4.06 2.48 -21.99
CA MET A 1 -4.60 2.50 -20.61
C MET A 1 -3.49 3.06 -19.74
N LYS A 2 -3.74 4.10 -18.92
CA LYS A 2 -2.72 4.52 -17.95
C LYS A 2 -2.46 3.32 -17.04
N GLU A 3 -1.21 2.93 -16.92
CA GLU A 3 -0.83 1.83 -16.02
C GLU A 3 -1.09 2.31 -14.60
N CYS A 4 -1.99 1.65 -13.88
CA CYS A 4 -2.36 1.98 -12.50
C CYS A 4 -1.16 2.19 -11.57
N TYR A 5 -0.04 1.54 -11.88
CA TYR A 5 1.24 1.70 -11.19
C TYR A 5 1.74 3.16 -11.19
N ASP A 6 1.59 3.88 -12.30
CA ASP A 6 2.03 5.28 -12.43
C ASP A 6 1.22 6.23 -11.55
N SER A 7 0.03 5.80 -11.10
CA SER A 7 -0.85 6.55 -10.20
C SER A 7 -0.55 6.33 -8.72
N ILE A 8 0.27 5.35 -8.35
CA ILE A 8 0.55 5.05 -6.94
C ILE A 8 1.69 5.96 -6.45
N ARG A 9 1.46 6.68 -5.35
CA ARG A 9 2.48 7.49 -4.66
C ARG A 9 2.51 7.10 -3.20
N PHE A 10 3.69 6.81 -2.66
CA PHE A 10 3.83 6.45 -1.26
C PHE A 10 5.20 6.80 -0.71
N SER A 11 5.29 6.92 0.62
CA SER A 11 6.55 6.94 1.35
C SER A 11 6.49 5.95 2.50
N LEU A 12 7.64 5.32 2.79
CA LEU A 12 7.81 4.41 3.91
C LEU A 12 8.65 5.09 5.00
N SER A 13 8.40 4.72 6.25
CA SER A 13 9.17 5.17 7.41
C SER A 13 9.29 4.04 8.44
N ASP A 14 10.45 3.94 9.06
CA ASP A 14 10.74 3.02 10.18
C ASP A 14 10.93 3.74 11.52
N LEU A 15 10.61 5.04 11.59
CA LEU A 15 10.85 5.88 12.78
C LEU A 15 10.17 5.36 14.05
N SER A 16 9.09 4.58 13.93
CA SER A 16 8.41 3.94 15.05
C SER A 16 9.02 2.59 15.47
N GLY A 17 10.16 2.20 14.91
CA GLY A 17 10.80 0.88 15.11
C GLY A 17 10.17 -0.25 14.30
N GLN A 18 9.20 0.06 13.44
CA GLN A 18 8.56 -0.86 12.50
C GLN A 18 8.38 -0.11 11.18
N MET A 19 8.65 -0.78 10.05
CA MET A 19 8.39 -0.20 8.74
C MET A 19 6.88 0.03 8.55
N ARG A 20 6.49 1.23 8.14
CA ARG A 20 5.10 1.68 7.95
C ARG A 20 4.99 2.57 6.72
N PHE A 21 3.79 2.65 6.14
CA PHE A 21 3.48 3.72 5.20
C PHE A 21 3.34 5.04 5.97
N GLN A 22 4.18 6.02 5.64
CA GLN A 22 4.05 7.38 6.16
C GLN A 22 3.04 8.17 5.33
N SER A 23 3.02 7.94 4.01
CA SER A 23 2.03 8.50 3.09
C SER A 23 1.67 7.48 2.03
N PHE A 24 0.42 7.54 1.55
CA PHE A 24 -0.08 6.74 0.45
C PHE A 24 -1.16 7.51 -0.31
N ASP A 25 -1.08 7.50 -1.64
CA ASP A 25 -2.03 8.18 -2.50
C ASP A 25 -2.19 7.49 -3.86
N LEU A 26 -3.38 7.69 -4.45
CA LEU A 26 -3.75 7.22 -5.78
C LEU A 26 -4.11 8.44 -6.63
N VAL A 27 -3.18 8.87 -7.48
CA VAL A 27 -3.31 10.06 -8.32
C VAL A 27 -4.10 9.72 -9.59
N ASP A 28 -4.84 10.68 -10.13
CA ASP A 28 -5.63 10.53 -11.35
C ASP A 28 -6.74 9.46 -11.28
N MET A 29 -7.30 9.20 -10.09
CA MET A 29 -8.42 8.27 -9.88
C MET A 29 -9.62 8.91 -9.16
N PRO A 30 -10.30 9.90 -9.78
CA PRO A 30 -11.45 10.58 -9.18
C PRO A 30 -12.64 9.64 -8.94
N ASP A 31 -12.79 8.60 -9.76
CA ASP A 31 -13.89 7.65 -9.63
C ASP A 31 -13.75 6.70 -8.42
N CYS A 32 -12.60 6.72 -7.73
CA CYS A 32 -12.30 5.87 -6.56
C CYS A 32 -11.88 6.65 -5.31
N GLU A 33 -12.27 7.92 -5.17
CA GLU A 33 -11.83 8.74 -4.03
C GLU A 33 -12.12 8.10 -2.67
N ASP A 34 -13.29 7.49 -2.48
CA ASP A 34 -13.68 6.82 -1.23
C ASP A 34 -12.80 5.59 -0.92
N VAL A 35 -12.47 4.82 -1.95
CA VAL A 35 -11.60 3.64 -1.85
C VAL A 35 -10.16 4.08 -1.60
N ALA A 36 -9.69 5.13 -2.28
CA ALA A 36 -8.37 5.70 -2.08
C ALA A 36 -8.20 6.25 -0.66
N ALA A 37 -9.22 6.93 -0.13
CA ALA A 37 -9.25 7.40 1.25
C ALA A 37 -9.20 6.24 2.24
N SER A 38 -10.02 5.20 2.03
CA SER A 38 -10.05 4.00 2.86
C SER A 38 -8.72 3.24 2.84
N LEU A 39 -8.09 3.12 1.68
CA LEU A 39 -6.75 2.53 1.52
C LEU A 39 -5.70 3.33 2.26
N ARG A 40 -5.70 4.65 2.11
CA ARG A 40 -4.74 5.53 2.79
C ARG A 40 -4.86 5.37 4.30
N GLU A 41 -6.07 5.44 4.84
CA GLU A 41 -6.31 5.28 6.27
C GLU A 41 -5.83 3.91 6.77
N TYR A 42 -6.12 2.85 6.00
CA TYR A 42 -5.71 1.50 6.34
C TYR A 42 -4.19 1.34 6.33
N LEU A 43 -3.52 1.74 5.25
CA LEU A 43 -2.09 1.53 5.05
C LEU A 43 -1.22 2.34 6.02
N VAL A 44 -1.62 3.57 6.36
CA VAL A 44 -0.85 4.45 7.25
C VAL A 44 -0.94 4.01 8.73
N ARG A 45 -2.02 3.32 9.11
CA ARG A 45 -2.22 2.87 10.50
C ARG A 45 -1.54 1.54 10.82
N CYS A 46 -1.29 0.71 9.82
CA CYS A 46 -0.77 -0.63 10.01
C CYS A 46 0.75 -0.70 9.78
N PRO A 47 1.50 -1.45 10.61
CA PRO A 47 2.83 -1.92 10.25
C PRO A 47 2.81 -2.60 8.89
N LEU A 48 3.82 -2.34 8.05
CA LEU A 48 3.92 -2.87 6.70
C LEU A 48 3.81 -4.40 6.70
N ALA A 49 4.43 -5.08 7.67
CA ALA A 49 4.38 -6.54 7.83
C ALA A 49 2.98 -7.09 8.15
N GLU A 50 2.08 -6.26 8.69
CA GLU A 50 0.73 -6.63 9.12
C GLU A 50 -0.36 -6.23 8.11
N VAL A 51 0.01 -5.56 7.02
CA VAL A 51 -0.94 -5.20 5.97
C VAL A 51 -1.47 -6.46 5.28
N ASP A 52 -2.79 -6.61 5.29
CA ASP A 52 -3.53 -7.68 4.62
C ASP A 52 -3.77 -7.30 3.16
N VAL A 53 -3.04 -8.00 2.29
CA VAL A 53 -3.09 -7.80 0.84
C VAL A 53 -4.41 -8.30 0.25
N GLU A 54 -5.06 -9.30 0.85
CA GLU A 54 -6.34 -9.80 0.34
C GLU A 54 -7.47 -8.82 0.67
N ARG A 55 -7.40 -8.13 1.82
CA ARG A 55 -8.31 -7.01 2.13
C ARG A 55 -8.22 -5.88 1.10
N ILE A 56 -7.01 -5.55 0.62
CA ILE A 56 -6.82 -4.53 -0.42
C ILE A 56 -7.51 -4.95 -1.72
N ARG A 57 -7.41 -6.24 -2.08
CA ARG A 57 -8.03 -6.78 -3.29
C ARG A 57 -9.55 -6.88 -3.21
N SER A 58 -10.10 -7.04 -2.01
CA SER A 58 -11.54 -7.09 -1.79
C SER A 58 -12.19 -5.71 -1.66
N MET A 59 -11.40 -4.63 -1.69
CA MET A 59 -11.99 -3.30 -1.81
C MET A 59 -12.63 -3.19 -3.20
N GLU A 60 -13.77 -2.53 -3.29
CA GLU A 60 -14.50 -2.38 -4.55
C GLU A 60 -14.48 -0.91 -4.93
N CYS A 61 -13.98 -0.65 -6.13
CA CYS A 61 -14.28 0.58 -6.86
C CYS A 61 -15.06 0.18 -8.12
N ASP A 62 -15.90 1.06 -8.65
CA ASP A 62 -16.67 0.81 -9.88
C ASP A 62 -15.79 0.15 -10.97
N ASP A 63 -16.38 -0.75 -11.76
CA ASP A 63 -15.74 -1.68 -12.74
C ASP A 63 -14.70 -1.07 -13.70
N ARG A 64 -14.58 0.25 -13.74
CA ARG A 64 -13.62 1.01 -14.55
C ARG A 64 -12.26 1.20 -13.88
N CYS A 65 -12.11 0.93 -12.59
CA CYS A 65 -10.89 1.19 -11.83
C CYS A 65 -10.31 -0.09 -11.18
N THR A 66 -9.51 -0.80 -11.96
CA THR A 66 -8.85 -2.07 -11.60
C THR A 66 -7.54 -1.92 -10.82
N CYS A 67 -7.24 -0.75 -10.25
CA CYS A 67 -5.91 -0.46 -9.70
C CYS A 67 -5.60 -1.14 -8.36
N LEU A 68 -6.58 -1.74 -7.69
CA LEU A 68 -6.40 -2.42 -6.40
C LEU A 68 -5.49 -3.64 -6.50
N GLY A 69 -5.48 -4.33 -7.64
CA GLY A 69 -4.53 -5.41 -7.91
C GLY A 69 -3.09 -4.93 -7.89
N GLU A 70 -2.82 -3.75 -8.46
CA GLU A 70 -1.49 -3.14 -8.47
C GLU A 70 -1.10 -2.59 -7.10
N VAL A 71 -2.03 -2.00 -6.35
CA VAL A 71 -1.77 -1.60 -4.95
C VAL A 71 -1.38 -2.82 -4.11
N ALA A 72 -2.13 -3.91 -4.21
CA ALA A 72 -1.85 -5.16 -3.53
C ALA A 72 -0.46 -5.73 -3.91
N ARG A 73 -0.08 -5.62 -5.19
CA ARG A 73 1.24 -6.03 -5.69
C ARG A 73 2.36 -5.17 -5.09
N VAL A 74 2.22 -3.84 -5.11
CA VAL A 74 3.19 -2.91 -4.53
C VAL A 74 3.39 -3.18 -3.04
N VAL A 75 2.31 -3.32 -2.28
CA VAL A 75 2.38 -3.64 -0.85
C VAL A 75 3.13 -4.93 -0.60
N ARG A 76 2.82 -6.00 -1.35
CA ARG A 76 3.51 -7.30 -1.21
C ARG A 76 4.99 -7.21 -1.55
N GLU A 77 5.36 -6.40 -2.54
CA GLU A 77 6.75 -6.14 -2.88
C GLU A 77 7.48 -5.40 -1.75
N GLN A 78 6.88 -4.36 -1.19
CA GLN A 78 7.45 -3.64 -0.06
C GLN A 78 7.56 -4.54 1.19
N GLN A 79 6.57 -5.39 1.46
CA GLN A 79 6.64 -6.39 2.53
C GLN A 79 7.81 -7.38 2.33
N ARG A 80 8.07 -7.80 1.09
CA ARG A 80 9.21 -8.68 0.79
C ARG A 80 10.55 -7.98 1.02
N LEU A 81 10.64 -6.69 0.69
CA LEU A 81 11.88 -5.90 0.80
C LEU A 81 12.14 -5.44 2.24
N PHE A 82 11.09 -5.01 2.95
CA PHE A 82 11.20 -4.28 4.22
C PHE A 82 10.31 -4.81 5.36
N GLY A 83 9.39 -5.73 5.07
CA GLY A 83 8.48 -6.31 6.05
C GLY A 83 9.08 -7.44 6.90
N ARG A 84 10.30 -7.88 6.59
CA ARG A 84 11.05 -8.78 7.46
C ARG A 84 11.74 -7.98 8.56
N THR A 85 11.27 -8.16 9.79
CA THR A 85 12.09 -7.97 10.99
C THR A 85 13.20 -9.03 11.00
N ASP A 86 14.18 -8.90 10.11
CA ASP A 86 15.45 -9.59 10.31
C ASP A 86 16.11 -8.91 11.53
N PRO A 87 16.41 -9.62 12.62
CA PRO A 87 17.16 -9.03 13.72
C PRO A 87 18.49 -8.51 13.15
N PRO A 88 19.04 -7.40 13.68
CA PRO A 88 20.30 -6.88 13.20
C PRO A 88 21.34 -8.01 13.22
N ARG A 89 21.92 -8.32 12.06
CA ARG A 89 23.09 -9.20 11.97
C ARG A 89 24.21 -8.55 12.78
N ARG A 90 24.35 -8.95 14.04
CA ARG A 90 25.55 -8.71 14.83
C ARG A 90 26.70 -9.40 14.11
N THR A 91 27.59 -8.58 13.55
CA THR A 91 28.98 -8.97 13.28
C THR A 91 29.81 -8.67 14.52
#